data_AF-A0A3G9CW09-F1
#
_entry.id   AF-A0A3G9CW09-F1
#
_cell.length_a   1.000
_cell.length_b   1.000
_cell.length_c   1.000
_cell.angle_alpha   90.00
_cell.angle_beta   90.00
_cell.angle_gamma   90.00
#
_symmetry.space_group_name_H-M   'P 1'
#
loop_
_entity.id
_entity.type
_entity.pdbx_description
1 polymer ?
#
loop_
_entity_poly.entity_id
_entity_poly.type
_entity_poly.pdbx_seq_one_letter_code
_entity_poly.pdbx_strand_id
1 'polypeptide(L)'
;MNNSVINTDIRYSIVGNHSFLGAGSLITDCILKNADEGDPKINLHMVKVLAGKEIVNSGYYILGPAMGNRVKIGSGVIIYPGRVIKSGSIILPDQGYNIIDR
;
A
#
# COMPACT_ATOMS: atom_id res chain seq x y z
N MET A 1 4.22 -14.81 -26.57
CA MET A 1 3.87 -13.69 -25.68
C MET A 1 4.38 -14.04 -24.29
N ASN A 2 5.38 -13.30 -23.80
CA ASN A 2 6.01 -13.55 -22.51
C ASN A 2 5.07 -13.01 -21.42
N ASN A 3 4.16 -13.84 -20.92
CA ASN A 3 3.32 -13.48 -19.79
C ASN A 3 4.20 -13.40 -18.53
N SER A 4 4.65 -12.20 -18.18
CA SER A 4 5.26 -11.97 -16.87
C SER A 4 4.15 -12.08 -15.82
N VAL A 5 4.07 -13.22 -15.13
CA VAL A 5 3.29 -13.32 -13.90
C VAL A 5 4.08 -12.58 -12.82
N ILE A 6 3.82 -11.28 -12.68
CA ILE A 6 4.30 -10.51 -11.54
C ILE A 6 3.45 -10.95 -10.35
N ASN A 7 4.05 -11.73 -9.45
CA ASN A 7 3.32 -12.29 -8.31
C ASN A 7 3.19 -11.28 -7.17
N THR A 8 4.01 -10.22 -7.12
CA THR A 8 3.86 -9.08 -6.20
C THR A 8 4.40 -7.85 -6.91
N ASP A 9 3.62 -6.77 -6.95
CA ASP A 9 4.01 -5.50 -7.54
C ASP A 9 4.26 -4.46 -6.43
N ILE A 10 5.34 -3.71 -6.55
CA ILE A 10 5.78 -2.71 -5.58
C ILE A 10 5.90 -1.37 -6.30
N ARG A 11 4.96 -0.46 -6.05
CA ARG A 11 4.92 0.85 -6.70
C ARG A 11 5.01 1.97 -5.69
N TYR A 12 5.80 3.00 -6.02
CA TYR A 12 5.93 4.24 -5.24
C TYR A 12 6.08 4.04 -3.72
N SER A 13 6.74 2.94 -3.33
CA SER A 13 6.83 2.47 -1.95
C SER A 13 8.25 2.54 -1.43
N ILE A 14 8.39 2.60 -0.11
CA ILE A 14 9.67 2.41 0.58
C ILE A 14 9.66 1.02 1.20
N VAL A 15 10.69 0.22 0.93
CA VAL A 15 10.86 -1.12 1.51
C VAL A 15 12.17 -1.18 2.29
N GLY A 16 12.09 -1.37 3.61
CA GLY A 16 13.27 -1.50 4.46
C GLY A 16 14.02 -2.82 4.26
N ASN A 17 15.28 -2.84 4.70
CA ASN A 17 16.21 -3.94 4.50
C ASN A 17 15.73 -5.24 5.18
N HIS A 18 16.10 -6.38 4.59
CA HIS A 18 15.79 -7.72 5.09
C HIS A 18 14.28 -8.00 5.24
N SER A 19 13.44 -7.36 4.43
CA SER A 19 12.01 -7.57 4.43
C SER A 19 11.60 -8.65 3.41
N PHE A 20 10.50 -9.33 3.68
CA PHE A 20 9.92 -10.36 2.83
C PHE A 20 8.49 -9.99 2.48
N LEU A 21 8.15 -10.03 1.19
CA LEU A 21 6.80 -9.84 0.70
C LEU A 21 6.31 -11.14 0.07
N GLY A 22 5.25 -11.72 0.63
CA GLY A 22 4.64 -12.94 0.12
C GLY A 22 4.05 -12.75 -1.25
N ALA A 23 3.99 -13.86 -2.00
CA ALA A 23 3.35 -13.95 -3.30
C ALA A 23 1.88 -13.49 -3.27
N GLY A 24 1.39 -12.95 -4.36
CA GLY A 24 0.03 -12.43 -4.52
C GLY A 24 -0.25 -11.15 -3.75
N SER A 25 0.76 -10.50 -3.16
CA SER A 25 0.55 -9.28 -2.39
C SER A 25 0.31 -8.09 -3.33
N LEU A 26 -0.66 -7.26 -2.99
CA LEU A 26 -1.07 -6.09 -3.77
C LEU A 26 -0.73 -4.82 -3.00
N ILE A 27 0.16 -4.01 -3.56
CA ILE A 27 0.51 -2.71 -3.02
C ILE A 27 -0.13 -1.64 -3.89
N THR A 28 -0.98 -0.83 -3.29
CA THR A 28 -1.68 0.25 -3.99
C THR A 28 -1.02 1.60 -3.70
N ASP A 29 -1.05 2.48 -4.68
CA ASP A 29 -0.35 3.77 -4.67
C ASP A 29 -1.29 4.97 -4.84
N CYS A 30 -2.56 4.78 -5.17
CA CYS A 30 -3.51 5.87 -5.38
C CYS A 30 -4.88 5.56 -4.77
N ILE A 31 -5.62 6.61 -4.43
CA ILE A 31 -7.00 6.53 -3.93
C ILE A 31 -7.93 7.01 -5.05
N LEU A 32 -8.69 6.09 -5.61
CA LEU A 32 -9.67 6.39 -6.66
C LEU A 32 -10.88 7.14 -6.06
N LYS A 33 -11.33 8.20 -6.73
CA LYS A 33 -12.68 8.75 -6.55
C LYS A 33 -13.68 8.01 -7.43
N ASN A 34 -14.91 7.86 -6.96
CA ASN A 34 -16.04 7.50 -7.82
C ASN A 34 -16.25 8.63 -8.84
N ALA A 35 -16.42 8.28 -10.13
CA ALA A 35 -16.58 9.25 -11.21
C ALA A 35 -17.83 10.15 -11.07
N ASP A 36 -18.76 9.79 -10.20
CA ASP A 36 -20.05 10.47 -10.02
C ASP A 36 -20.01 11.65 -9.03
N GLU A 37 -18.90 11.87 -8.32
CA GLU A 37 -18.73 13.00 -7.39
C GLU A 37 -18.08 14.23 -8.06
N GLY A 38 -18.75 14.74 -9.10
CA GLY A 38 -18.86 16.17 -9.44
C GLY A 38 -17.62 16.99 -9.84
N ASP A 39 -16.40 16.46 -9.87
CA ASP A 39 -15.21 17.25 -10.23
C ASP A 39 -14.41 16.63 -11.41
N PRO A 40 -14.46 17.23 -12.62
CA PRO A 40 -14.00 16.60 -13.86
C PRO A 40 -12.48 16.70 -14.10
N LYS A 41 -11.66 17.18 -13.16
CA LYS A 41 -10.25 17.50 -13.45
C LYS A 41 -9.20 16.63 -12.76
N ILE A 42 -9.46 16.04 -11.58
CA ILE A 42 -8.57 15.05 -10.95
C ILE A 42 -9.41 14.03 -10.15
N ASN A 43 -9.58 12.82 -10.67
CA ASN A 43 -10.31 11.72 -10.01
C ASN A 43 -9.50 11.03 -8.89
N LEU A 44 -8.58 11.74 -8.23
CA LEU A 44 -7.70 11.20 -7.20
C LEU A 44 -7.79 12.05 -5.93
N HIS A 45 -7.97 11.39 -4.79
CA HIS A 45 -7.70 12.02 -3.49
C HIS A 45 -6.20 12.02 -3.22
N MET A 46 -5.69 13.10 -2.61
CA MET A 46 -4.34 13.06 -2.04
C MET A 46 -4.27 11.93 -1.01
N VAL A 47 -3.21 11.14 -1.09
CA VAL A 47 -2.98 10.05 -0.15
C VAL A 47 -2.78 10.65 1.24
N LYS A 48 -3.51 10.12 2.23
CA LYS A 48 -3.37 10.51 3.63
C LYS A 48 -2.38 9.59 4.33
N VAL A 49 -1.57 10.16 5.22
CA VAL A 49 -0.55 9.44 5.98
C VAL A 49 -0.66 9.78 7.46
N LEU A 50 -0.23 8.86 8.33
CA LEU A 50 -0.09 9.13 9.75
C LEU A 50 1.23 9.86 10.02
N ALA A 51 1.16 11.15 10.36
CA ALA A 51 2.29 11.97 10.78
C ALA A 51 2.25 12.16 12.31
N GLY A 52 3.05 11.38 13.03
CA GLY A 52 3.00 11.36 14.50
C GLY A 52 1.69 10.74 14.99
N LYS A 53 0.79 11.58 15.51
CA LYS A 53 -0.54 11.15 15.99
C LYS A 53 -1.69 11.62 15.09
N GLU A 54 -1.39 12.35 14.02
CA GLU A 54 -2.40 12.99 13.18
C GLU A 54 -2.39 12.40 11.78
N ILE A 55 -3.58 12.29 11.17
CA ILE A 55 -3.73 11.90 9.78
C ILE A 55 -3.72 13.18 8.94
N VAL A 56 -2.73 13.31 8.06
CA VAL A 56 -2.52 14.50 7.24
C VAL A 56 -2.48 14.14 5.75
N ASN A 57 -2.76 15.11 4.88
CA ASN A 57 -2.52 14.93 3.45
C ASN A 57 -1.00 14.87 3.19
N SER A 58 -0.56 13.88 2.42
CA SER A 58 0.86 13.71 2.09
C SER A 58 1.40 14.75 1.10
N GLY A 59 0.51 15.46 0.40
CA GLY A 59 0.84 16.32 -0.73
C GLY A 59 0.97 15.57 -2.07
N TYR A 60 0.81 14.24 -2.06
CA TYR A 60 0.93 13.40 -3.25
C TYR A 60 -0.41 12.73 -3.58
N TYR A 61 -0.77 12.69 -4.87
CA TYR A 61 -1.89 11.90 -5.39
C TYR A 61 -1.54 10.42 -5.59
N ILE A 62 -0.24 10.13 -5.73
CA ILE A 62 0.31 8.78 -5.88
C ILE A 62 1.42 8.61 -4.82
N LEU A 63 1.20 7.72 -3.87
CA LEU A 63 2.13 7.38 -2.79
C LEU A 63 1.83 5.97 -2.25
N GLY A 64 2.78 5.05 -2.43
CA GLY A 64 2.71 3.72 -1.83
C GLY A 64 3.04 3.73 -0.33
N PRO A 65 3.00 2.57 0.33
CA PRO A 65 3.37 2.43 1.74
C PRO A 65 4.87 2.60 2.02
N ALA A 66 5.18 2.89 3.28
CA ALA A 66 6.52 2.85 3.84
C ALA A 66 6.65 1.66 4.81
N MET A 67 7.45 0.66 4.43
CA MET A 67 7.75 -0.52 5.23
C MET A 67 9.12 -0.39 5.88
N GLY A 68 9.18 -0.61 7.19
CA GLY A 68 10.43 -0.63 7.96
C GLY A 68 11.32 -1.84 7.64
N ASN A 69 12.41 -1.99 8.40
CA ASN A 69 13.35 -3.10 8.24
C ASN A 69 12.78 -4.41 8.82
N ARG A 70 13.14 -5.55 8.24
CA ARG A 70 12.76 -6.90 8.73
C ARG A 70 11.24 -7.12 8.79
N VAL A 71 10.49 -6.48 7.92
CA VAL A 71 9.04 -6.72 7.81
C VAL A 71 8.79 -8.04 7.08
N LYS A 72 7.82 -8.84 7.52
CA LYS A 72 7.40 -10.07 6.84
C LYS A 72 5.91 -9.99 6.52
N ILE A 73 5.57 -9.93 5.25
CA ILE A 73 4.20 -9.93 4.76
C ILE A 73 3.89 -11.33 4.21
N GLY A 74 2.81 -11.94 4.65
CA GLY A 74 2.30 -13.20 4.10
C GLY A 74 1.80 -13.03 2.67
N SER A 75 1.41 -14.15 2.05
CA SER A 75 0.85 -14.12 0.69
C SER A 75 -0.55 -13.49 0.65
N GLY A 76 -0.88 -12.82 -0.45
CA GLY A 76 -2.25 -12.32 -0.69
C GLY A 76 -2.67 -11.11 0.14
N VAL A 77 -1.72 -10.37 0.73
CA VAL A 77 -2.00 -9.18 1.54
C VAL A 77 -2.20 -7.97 0.64
N ILE A 78 -3.21 -7.15 0.94
CA ILE A 78 -3.49 -5.88 0.25
C ILE A 78 -3.07 -4.72 1.15
N ILE A 79 -2.18 -3.87 0.67
CA ILE A 79 -1.69 -2.69 1.40
C ILE A 79 -2.20 -1.43 0.71
N TYR A 80 -2.96 -0.61 1.45
CA TYR A 80 -3.48 0.66 0.94
C TYR A 80 -2.37 1.72 0.77
N PRO A 81 -2.63 2.80 0.01
CA PRO A 81 -1.67 3.88 -0.16
C PRO A 81 -1.34 4.55 1.18
N GLY A 82 -0.11 5.06 1.32
CA GLY A 82 0.31 5.88 2.47
C GLY A 82 0.42 5.16 3.82
N ARG A 83 0.39 3.82 3.87
CA ARG A 83 0.50 3.07 5.13
C ARG A 83 1.93 2.95 5.62
N VAL A 84 2.11 2.97 6.94
CA VAL A 84 3.41 2.73 7.59
C VAL A 84 3.39 1.37 8.27
N ILE A 85 4.30 0.48 7.87
CA ILE A 85 4.49 -0.81 8.52
C ILE A 85 5.79 -0.77 9.31
N LYS A 86 5.70 -0.98 10.62
CA LYS A 86 6.84 -0.84 11.53
C LYS A 86 7.89 -1.93 11.29
N SER A 87 9.16 -1.59 11.52
CA SER A 87 10.26 -2.57 11.46
C SER A 87 9.99 -3.77 12.37
N GLY A 88 10.24 -4.98 11.86
CA GLY A 88 10.03 -6.24 12.59
C GLY A 88 8.59 -6.75 12.62
N SER A 89 7.63 -6.04 12.00
CA SER A 89 6.25 -6.50 11.90
C SER A 89 6.13 -7.78 11.07
N ILE A 90 5.26 -8.69 11.52
CA ILE A 90 4.84 -9.88 10.78
C ILE A 90 3.34 -9.77 10.54
N ILE A 91 2.94 -9.79 9.27
CA ILE A 91 1.54 -9.72 8.86
C ILE A 91 1.20 -11.07 8.25
N LEU A 92 0.43 -11.87 8.99
CA LEU A 92 -0.02 -13.18 8.56
C LEU A 92 -1.37 -13.05 7.86
N PRO A 93 -1.62 -13.87 6.82
CA PRO A 93 -2.92 -13.88 6.20
C PRO A 93 -3.89 -14.68 7.08
N ASP A 94 -4.97 -14.07 7.53
CA ASP A 94 -6.15 -14.76 8.04
C ASP A 94 -7.00 -15.33 6.87
N GLN A 95 -7.98 -16.21 7.13
CA GLN A 95 -8.83 -16.82 6.08
C GLN A 95 -9.52 -15.73 5.23
N GLY A 96 -9.04 -15.51 4.00
CA GLY A 96 -9.53 -14.49 3.07
C GLY A 96 -8.45 -13.47 2.69
N TYR A 97 -8.87 -12.25 2.35
CA TYR A 97 -7.97 -11.14 2.05
C TYR A 97 -7.61 -10.37 3.32
N ASN A 98 -6.34 -10.03 3.49
CA ASN A 98 -5.89 -9.21 4.62
C ASN A 98 -5.64 -7.80 4.12
N ILE A 99 -6.51 -6.88 4.51
CA ILE A 99 -6.51 -5.50 4.05
C ILE A 99 -5.90 -4.63 5.14
N ILE A 100 -4.84 -3.90 4.80
CA ILE A 100 -4.25 -2.88 5.68
C ILE A 100 -4.78 -1.52 5.19
N ASP A 101 -5.86 -1.04 5.80
CA ASP A 101 -6.58 0.20 5.41
C ASP A 101 -6.48 1.34 6.44
N ARG A 102 -5.87 1.12 7.61
CA ARG A 102 -5.72 2.11 8.69
C ARG A 102 -4.30 2.15 9.21
#